data_AF-Q0U1W8-F1
#
_entry.id   AF-Q0U1W8-F1
#
_cell.length_a   1.000
_cell.length_b   1.000
_cell.length_c   1.000
_cell.angle_alpha   90.00
_cell.angle_beta   90.00
_cell.angle_gamma   90.00
#
_symmetry.space_group_name_H-M   'P 1'
#
loop_
_entity.id
_entity.type
_entity.pdbx_description
1 polymer ?
#
loop_
_entity_poly.entity_id
_entity_poly.type
_entity_poly.pdbx_seq_one_letter_code
_entity_poly.pdbx_strand_id
1 'polypeptide(L)'
;MPKFARGGDIDLDEAYGTLLNDKHAAMRRNIRTKTYMNKSHHCEDPECGGGAPKAKCITKLHFAFCLAPVVDEEPDSPTFGEVVIHGERFPMISTTGCAEHPYIAEYNLDLKDARKDRAKYEIRWKKIFESFKLEYETSLAEKAEKAKAMKKMLGMTGHQRQTMRARLDSIEYQKRQKSEVASEKTEIWSDKHTDDIVSQQPKSQELVLLPILTATAETALVRADDKWLVMGEIVPAIAAVAPEDLQSILEPMWLHDELFAGTTNNKDSKGVPDDWNTILKTVEELELPEPTTLWLHDELFPEPDPSIMIPALGSDSLATAAPIAMEDPVAITDAPSRTQIHRKDAKVAKKQRAAVSRALKRTRLEDRLSQAEEQMALAHSLRRQKSLKKRTKNRTGLSRFA
;
A
#
# COMPACT_ATOMS: atom_id res chain seq x y z
N MET A 1 -33.96 3.51 17.65
CA MET A 1 -33.71 2.07 17.81
C MET A 1 -32.94 1.60 16.59
N PRO A 2 -31.80 0.91 16.77
CA PRO A 2 -31.01 0.41 15.66
C PRO A 2 -31.82 -0.52 14.78
N LYS A 3 -31.67 -0.41 13.46
CA LYS A 3 -32.32 -1.30 12.50
C LYS A 3 -31.44 -2.53 12.26
N PHE A 4 -31.61 -3.56 13.08
CA PHE A 4 -30.95 -4.83 12.85
C PHE A 4 -31.52 -5.56 11.63
N ALA A 5 -30.65 -6.26 10.91
CA ALA A 5 -31.06 -7.23 9.91
C ALA A 5 -31.88 -8.36 10.56
N ARG A 6 -32.80 -8.95 9.79
CA ARG A 6 -33.53 -10.15 10.20
C ARG A 6 -32.56 -11.22 10.75
N GLY A 7 -32.79 -11.63 11.99
CA GLY A 7 -32.13 -12.80 12.60
C GLY A 7 -30.63 -12.67 12.83
N GLY A 8 -30.05 -11.46 12.75
CA GLY A 8 -28.60 -11.29 12.92
C GLY A 8 -28.20 -10.00 13.61
N ASP A 9 -26.96 -9.99 14.09
CA ASP A 9 -26.34 -8.87 14.82
C ASP A 9 -25.82 -7.75 13.91
N ILE A 10 -26.18 -7.77 12.62
CA ILE A 10 -25.77 -6.72 11.68
C ILE A 10 -26.68 -5.52 11.90
N ASP A 11 -26.13 -4.49 12.54
CA ASP A 11 -26.73 -3.17 12.61
C ASP A 11 -26.65 -2.49 11.23
N LEU A 12 -27.79 -2.37 10.55
CA LEU A 12 -27.87 -1.74 9.23
C LEU A 12 -27.71 -0.22 9.32
N ASP A 13 -28.05 0.39 10.46
CA ASP A 13 -27.80 1.82 10.67
C ASP A 13 -26.30 2.06 10.88
N GLU A 14 -25.56 1.12 11.47
CA GLU A 14 -24.10 1.19 11.52
C GLU A 14 -23.46 0.94 10.14
N ALA A 15 -23.91 -0.10 9.42
CA ALA A 15 -23.33 -0.49 8.14
C ALA A 15 -23.57 0.55 7.03
N TYR A 16 -24.72 1.23 7.05
CA TYR A 16 -25.11 2.18 6.01
C TYR A 16 -25.22 3.63 6.49
N GLY A 17 -25.20 3.88 7.81
CA GLY A 17 -25.30 5.21 8.38
C GLY A 17 -26.63 5.91 8.03
N THR A 18 -26.55 7.23 7.88
CA THR A 18 -27.68 8.09 7.49
C THR A 18 -28.10 7.89 6.03
N LEU A 19 -27.36 7.11 5.24
CA LEU A 19 -27.62 6.93 3.81
C LEU A 19 -28.96 6.22 3.53
N LEU A 20 -29.50 5.49 4.51
CA LEU A 20 -30.81 4.84 4.43
C LEU A 20 -32.00 5.75 4.73
N ASN A 21 -31.78 6.97 5.24
CA ASN A 21 -32.88 7.83 5.68
C ASN A 21 -33.73 8.36 4.52
N ASP A 22 -33.18 8.42 3.31
CA ASP A 22 -33.91 8.80 2.11
C ASP A 22 -34.66 7.59 1.51
N LYS A 23 -35.85 7.33 2.07
CA LYS A 23 -36.69 6.14 1.78
C LYS A 23 -36.97 5.93 0.30
N HIS A 24 -37.08 7.00 -0.49
CA HIS A 24 -37.41 6.90 -1.91
C HIS A 24 -36.16 6.92 -2.78
N ALA A 25 -35.13 7.69 -2.42
CA ALA A 25 -33.90 7.75 -3.21
C ALA A 25 -33.06 6.48 -3.08
N ALA A 26 -32.94 5.90 -1.88
CA ALA A 26 -32.13 4.70 -1.64
C ALA A 26 -32.57 3.50 -2.50
N MET A 27 -33.80 3.51 -2.99
CA MET A 27 -34.38 2.42 -3.77
C MET A 27 -34.11 2.53 -5.27
N ARG A 28 -33.68 3.71 -5.74
CA ARG A 28 -33.43 3.97 -7.17
C ARG A 28 -32.01 4.43 -7.43
N ARG A 29 -31.25 4.73 -6.39
CA ARG A 29 -29.91 5.29 -6.48
C ARG A 29 -28.93 4.46 -5.67
N ASN A 30 -27.66 4.55 -6.04
CA ASN A 30 -26.59 4.09 -5.18
C ASN A 30 -26.64 4.92 -3.88
N ILE A 31 -26.56 4.25 -2.72
CA ILE A 31 -26.71 4.94 -1.43
C ILE A 31 -25.58 5.93 -1.16
N ARG A 32 -24.39 5.71 -1.75
CA ARG A 32 -23.22 6.57 -1.65
C ARG A 32 -23.30 7.71 -2.67
N THR A 33 -23.09 7.39 -3.95
CA THR A 33 -22.92 8.39 -5.02
C THR A 33 -24.21 9.12 -5.39
N LYS A 34 -25.35 8.63 -4.92
CA LYS A 34 -26.69 9.12 -5.29
C LYS A 34 -26.97 9.03 -6.79
N THR A 35 -26.12 8.35 -7.57
CA THR A 35 -26.35 8.14 -9.00
C THR A 35 -27.52 7.19 -9.21
N TYR A 36 -28.32 7.45 -10.25
CA TYR A 36 -29.45 6.60 -10.58
C TYR A 36 -28.98 5.22 -11.05
N MET A 37 -29.55 4.18 -10.46
CA MET A 37 -29.25 2.80 -10.82
C MET A 37 -30.32 2.27 -11.77
N ASN A 38 -29.89 1.74 -12.92
CA ASN A 38 -30.78 1.08 -13.89
C ASN A 38 -31.22 -0.33 -13.46
N LYS A 39 -31.52 -0.51 -12.17
CA LYS A 39 -31.99 -1.80 -11.62
C LYS A 39 -33.51 -1.82 -11.51
N SER A 40 -34.07 -3.02 -11.56
CA SER A 40 -35.52 -3.24 -11.43
C SER A 40 -36.06 -2.51 -10.19
N HIS A 41 -37.19 -1.83 -10.36
CA HIS A 41 -37.91 -1.19 -9.25
C HIS A 41 -38.87 -2.18 -8.59
N HIS A 42 -38.62 -3.48 -8.74
CA HIS A 42 -39.43 -4.55 -8.18
C HIS A 42 -38.57 -5.37 -7.23
N CYS A 43 -39.16 -5.81 -6.14
CA CYS A 43 -38.56 -6.77 -5.25
C CYS A 43 -38.71 -8.16 -5.88
N GLU A 44 -37.60 -8.72 -6.36
CA GLU A 44 -37.56 -10.06 -6.98
C GLU A 44 -37.77 -11.20 -5.96
N ASP A 45 -37.87 -10.85 -4.67
CA ASP A 45 -38.11 -11.80 -3.61
C ASP A 45 -39.53 -12.39 -3.65
N PRO A 46 -39.68 -13.73 -3.69
CA PRO A 46 -40.98 -14.38 -3.64
C PRO A 46 -41.82 -13.96 -2.43
N GLU A 47 -41.19 -13.62 -1.30
CA GLU A 47 -41.88 -13.14 -0.09
C GLU A 47 -42.65 -11.82 -0.32
N CYS A 48 -42.27 -11.05 -1.35
CA CYS A 48 -42.89 -9.76 -1.68
C CYS A 48 -43.77 -9.79 -2.92
N GLY A 49 -43.90 -10.94 -3.60
CA GLY A 49 -44.77 -11.10 -4.76
C GLY A 49 -44.47 -10.15 -5.94
N GLY A 50 -43.20 -9.74 -6.13
CA GLY A 50 -42.82 -8.86 -7.24
C GLY A 50 -43.21 -7.38 -7.08
N GLY A 51 -43.72 -6.96 -5.91
CA GLY A 51 -44.12 -5.58 -5.67
C GLY A 51 -42.95 -4.59 -5.66
N ALA A 52 -43.26 -3.29 -5.69
CA ALA A 52 -42.25 -2.26 -5.47
C ALA A 52 -41.58 -2.45 -4.10
N PRO A 53 -40.27 -2.22 -3.97
CA PRO A 53 -39.53 -2.57 -2.79
C PRO A 53 -39.93 -1.57 -1.70
N LYS A 54 -40.09 -2.06 -0.47
CA LYS A 54 -40.50 -1.26 0.69
C LYS A 54 -39.36 -1.20 1.70
N ALA A 55 -39.43 -0.28 2.67
CA ALA A 55 -38.44 -0.23 3.76
C ALA A 55 -38.30 -1.58 4.50
N LYS A 56 -39.41 -2.33 4.64
CA LYS A 56 -39.41 -3.68 5.24
C LYS A 56 -38.58 -4.70 4.44
N CYS A 57 -38.38 -4.49 3.15
CA CYS A 57 -37.56 -5.36 2.30
C CYS A 57 -36.08 -5.22 2.62
N ILE A 58 -35.63 -4.04 3.10
CA ILE A 58 -34.24 -3.80 3.56
C ILE A 58 -34.00 -4.57 4.85
N THR A 59 -34.89 -4.40 5.84
CA THR A 59 -34.77 -5.08 7.14
C THR A 59 -34.87 -6.60 7.01
N LYS A 60 -35.65 -7.09 6.05
CA LYS A 60 -35.75 -8.52 5.70
C LYS A 60 -34.63 -9.02 4.79
N LEU A 61 -33.70 -8.15 4.38
CA LEU A 61 -32.61 -8.47 3.44
C LEU A 61 -33.12 -9.10 2.13
N HIS A 62 -34.22 -8.61 1.57
CA HIS A 62 -34.63 -8.99 0.20
C HIS A 62 -33.64 -8.42 -0.83
N PHE A 63 -33.18 -7.22 -0.56
CA PHE A 63 -32.02 -6.60 -1.20
C PHE A 63 -31.16 -5.93 -0.13
N ALA A 64 -29.90 -5.72 -0.45
CA ALA A 64 -28.95 -5.02 0.38
C ALA A 64 -28.10 -4.08 -0.48
N PHE A 65 -27.28 -3.26 0.18
CA PHE A 65 -26.28 -2.45 -0.49
C PHE A 65 -24.89 -3.04 -0.25
N CYS A 66 -24.06 -2.96 -1.27
CA CYS A 66 -22.72 -3.56 -1.25
C CYS A 66 -21.82 -2.89 -0.21
N LEU A 67 -21.29 -3.70 0.70
CA LEU A 67 -20.38 -3.32 1.78
C LEU A 67 -18.89 -3.46 1.40
N ALA A 68 -18.60 -3.82 0.14
CA ALA A 68 -17.21 -3.90 -0.32
C ALA A 68 -16.53 -2.53 -0.18
N PRO A 69 -15.33 -2.45 0.44
CA PRO A 69 -14.56 -1.22 0.49
C PRO A 69 -14.07 -0.87 -0.92
N VAL A 70 -14.26 0.38 -1.31
CA VAL A 70 -13.80 0.97 -2.57
C VAL A 70 -13.20 2.33 -2.27
N VAL A 71 -12.25 2.76 -3.10
CA VAL A 71 -11.72 4.13 -3.05
C VAL A 71 -12.65 5.02 -3.84
N ASP A 72 -13.03 6.15 -3.29
CA ASP A 72 -13.85 7.12 -4.02
C ASP A 72 -13.03 7.85 -5.08
N GLU A 73 -13.32 7.58 -6.35
CA GLU A 73 -12.65 8.22 -7.49
C GLU A 73 -13.44 9.40 -8.08
N GLU A 74 -14.64 9.71 -7.55
CA GLU A 74 -15.48 10.78 -8.07
C GLU A 74 -14.98 12.15 -7.59
N PRO A 75 -14.49 13.04 -8.48
CA PRO A 75 -13.84 14.29 -8.09
C PRO A 75 -14.81 15.30 -7.43
N ASP A 76 -16.10 15.20 -7.73
CA ASP A 76 -17.15 16.06 -7.16
C ASP A 76 -17.70 15.51 -5.83
N SER A 77 -17.25 14.32 -5.40
CA SER A 77 -17.70 13.68 -4.17
C SER A 77 -17.03 14.30 -2.94
N PRO A 78 -17.76 14.56 -1.85
CA PRO A 78 -17.15 15.04 -0.60
C PRO A 78 -16.18 14.04 0.02
N THR A 79 -16.26 12.77 -0.36
CA THR A 79 -15.39 11.68 0.12
C THR A 79 -14.30 11.31 -0.90
N PHE A 80 -13.99 12.18 -1.86
CA PHE A 80 -12.98 11.91 -2.89
C PHE A 80 -11.63 11.49 -2.29
N GLY A 81 -11.11 10.34 -2.73
CA GLY A 81 -9.86 9.76 -2.24
C GLY A 81 -9.98 9.03 -0.90
N GLU A 82 -11.16 8.95 -0.30
CA GLU A 82 -11.38 8.18 0.93
C GLU A 82 -11.83 6.75 0.63
N VAL A 83 -11.59 5.84 1.58
CA VAL A 83 -12.13 4.47 1.54
C VAL A 83 -13.57 4.50 2.03
N VAL A 84 -14.48 4.09 1.16
CA VAL A 84 -15.92 4.12 1.34
C VAL A 84 -16.54 2.78 0.95
N ILE A 85 -17.80 2.54 1.29
CA ILE A 85 -18.52 1.35 0.83
C ILE A 85 -18.98 1.53 -0.63
N HIS A 86 -19.02 0.46 -1.41
CA HIS A 86 -19.47 0.50 -2.80
C HIS A 86 -20.91 1.03 -2.95
N GLY A 87 -21.82 0.64 -2.06
CA GLY A 87 -23.16 1.21 -1.96
C GLY A 87 -24.13 0.84 -3.09
N GLU A 88 -23.73 0.00 -4.05
CA GLU A 88 -24.62 -0.47 -5.10
C GLU A 88 -25.64 -1.47 -4.52
N ARG A 89 -26.92 -1.24 -4.81
CA ARG A 89 -28.02 -2.15 -4.42
C ARG A 89 -27.98 -3.46 -5.19
N PHE A 90 -28.19 -4.59 -4.54
CA PHE A 90 -28.34 -5.89 -5.22
C PHE A 90 -29.38 -6.79 -4.52
N PRO A 91 -30.08 -7.67 -5.26
CA PRO A 91 -31.00 -8.63 -4.66
C PRO A 91 -30.21 -9.72 -3.93
N MET A 92 -30.56 -10.00 -2.68
CA MET A 92 -29.84 -10.97 -1.85
C MET A 92 -30.10 -12.43 -2.29
N ILE A 93 -31.14 -12.66 -3.11
CA ILE A 93 -31.40 -13.94 -3.79
C ILE A 93 -30.34 -14.23 -4.87
N SER A 94 -29.68 -13.19 -5.40
CA SER A 94 -28.60 -13.35 -6.36
C SER A 94 -27.59 -14.38 -5.85
N THR A 95 -27.16 -15.29 -6.72
CA THR A 95 -26.12 -16.27 -6.38
C THR A 95 -24.75 -15.63 -6.30
N THR A 96 -24.54 -14.56 -7.06
CA THR A 96 -23.25 -13.88 -7.21
C THR A 96 -23.06 -12.76 -6.20
N GLY A 97 -24.09 -12.00 -5.86
CA GLY A 97 -23.98 -10.79 -5.02
C GLY A 97 -24.12 -9.51 -5.84
N CYS A 98 -23.31 -8.49 -5.52
CA CYS A 98 -23.23 -7.26 -6.29
C CYS A 98 -22.64 -7.53 -7.68
N ALA A 99 -22.95 -6.69 -8.68
CA ALA A 99 -22.46 -6.92 -10.05
C ALA A 99 -20.93 -6.87 -10.13
N GLU A 100 -20.32 -5.94 -9.39
CA GLU A 100 -18.87 -5.75 -9.34
C GLU A 100 -18.21 -6.59 -8.23
N HIS A 101 -18.92 -6.84 -7.13
CA HIS A 101 -18.38 -7.46 -5.93
C HIS A 101 -19.13 -8.76 -5.59
N PRO A 102 -18.70 -9.90 -6.15
CA PRO A 102 -19.31 -11.18 -5.89
C PRO A 102 -18.98 -11.71 -4.48
N TYR A 103 -19.86 -12.53 -3.91
CA TYR A 103 -19.68 -13.15 -2.58
C TYR A 103 -18.42 -14.00 -2.45
N ILE A 104 -17.84 -14.48 -3.55
CA ILE A 104 -16.60 -15.25 -3.54
C ILE A 104 -15.41 -14.43 -3.02
N ALA A 105 -15.49 -13.10 -3.15
CA ALA A 105 -14.50 -12.19 -2.61
C ALA A 105 -14.79 -11.82 -1.14
N GLU A 106 -15.65 -12.59 -0.48
CA GLU A 106 -16.05 -12.48 0.92
C GLU A 106 -16.82 -11.21 1.31
N TYR A 107 -16.80 -10.20 0.46
CA TYR A 107 -17.67 -9.04 0.56
C TYR A 107 -19.15 -9.46 0.55
N ASN A 108 -19.94 -8.93 1.48
CA ASN A 108 -21.37 -9.20 1.63
C ASN A 108 -21.76 -10.62 2.08
N LEU A 109 -20.81 -11.50 2.42
CA LEU A 109 -21.16 -12.83 2.95
C LEU A 109 -21.96 -12.73 4.25
N ASP A 110 -21.65 -11.77 5.12
CA ASP A 110 -22.36 -11.57 6.38
C ASP A 110 -23.83 -11.25 6.16
N LEU A 111 -24.15 -10.42 5.15
CA LEU A 111 -25.55 -10.14 4.78
C LEU A 111 -26.25 -11.41 4.29
N LYS A 112 -25.54 -12.27 3.54
CA LYS A 112 -26.08 -13.52 2.99
C LYS A 112 -26.33 -14.54 4.10
N ASP A 113 -25.42 -14.62 5.06
CA ASP A 113 -25.51 -15.50 6.21
C ASP A 113 -26.59 -15.01 7.17
N ALA A 114 -26.69 -13.70 7.43
CA ALA A 114 -27.77 -13.09 8.20
C ALA A 114 -29.15 -13.38 7.59
N ARG A 115 -29.30 -13.22 6.27
CA ARG A 115 -30.56 -13.56 5.58
C ARG A 115 -30.96 -15.02 5.74
N LYS A 116 -29.99 -15.94 5.81
CA LYS A 116 -30.23 -17.39 5.94
C LYS A 116 -30.38 -17.85 7.38
N ASP A 117 -30.41 -16.92 8.34
CA ASP A 117 -30.36 -17.21 9.78
C ASP A 117 -29.13 -18.09 10.14
N ARG A 118 -28.00 -17.86 9.45
CA ARG A 118 -26.71 -18.55 9.63
C ARG A 118 -25.61 -17.62 10.16
N ALA A 119 -25.97 -16.50 10.77
CA ALA A 119 -25.01 -15.55 11.33
C ALA A 119 -24.17 -16.23 12.42
N LYS A 120 -23.02 -16.79 12.04
CA LYS A 120 -22.04 -17.33 13.00
C LYS A 120 -21.14 -16.19 13.46
N TYR A 121 -21.48 -15.63 14.62
CA TYR A 121 -20.69 -14.94 15.66
C TYR A 121 -19.62 -13.89 15.33
N GLU A 122 -19.18 -13.68 14.09
CA GLU A 122 -18.23 -12.62 13.77
C GLU A 122 -18.61 -11.85 12.50
N ILE A 123 -18.81 -10.55 12.66
CA ILE A 123 -19.03 -9.60 11.57
C ILE A 123 -17.70 -9.44 10.81
N ARG A 124 -17.57 -10.08 9.65
CA ARG A 124 -16.33 -10.08 8.84
C ARG A 124 -16.13 -8.78 8.07
N TRP A 125 -17.21 -8.15 7.61
CA TRP A 125 -17.11 -6.99 6.72
C TRP A 125 -16.37 -5.81 7.37
N LYS A 126 -16.49 -5.61 8.69
CA LYS A 126 -15.76 -4.57 9.41
C LYS A 126 -14.26 -4.80 9.37
N LYS A 127 -13.82 -6.02 9.68
CA LYS A 127 -12.40 -6.42 9.63
C LYS A 127 -11.82 -6.20 8.24
N ILE A 128 -12.56 -6.61 7.21
CA ILE A 128 -12.16 -6.42 5.80
C ILE A 128 -12.10 -4.93 5.42
N PHE A 129 -13.05 -4.14 5.88
CA PHE A 129 -13.09 -2.70 5.62
C PHE A 129 -11.91 -1.97 6.29
N GLU A 130 -11.64 -2.29 7.56
CA GLU A 130 -10.53 -1.72 8.33
C GLU A 130 -9.16 -2.12 7.76
N SER A 131 -8.98 -3.39 7.36
CA SER A 131 -7.74 -3.85 6.74
C SER A 131 -7.49 -3.14 5.41
N PHE A 132 -8.53 -3.02 4.56
CA PHE A 132 -8.42 -2.31 3.29
C PHE A 132 -8.10 -0.82 3.50
N LYS A 133 -8.75 -0.19 4.49
CA LYS A 133 -8.49 1.21 4.84
C LYS A 133 -7.04 1.43 5.25
N LEU A 134 -6.51 0.56 6.11
CA LEU A 134 -5.12 0.62 6.56
C LEU A 134 -4.14 0.42 5.39
N GLU A 135 -4.37 -0.56 4.52
CA GLU A 135 -3.55 -0.80 3.33
C GLU A 135 -3.57 0.40 2.37
N TYR A 136 -4.72 1.04 2.21
CA TYR A 136 -4.84 2.23 1.37
C TYR A 136 -4.10 3.44 1.96
N GLU A 137 -4.28 3.72 3.25
CA GLU A 137 -3.61 4.83 3.96
C GLU A 137 -2.09 4.66 3.94
N THR A 138 -1.60 3.44 4.17
CA THR A 138 -0.17 3.12 4.07
C THR A 138 0.36 3.29 2.65
N SER A 139 -0.39 2.85 1.63
CA SER A 139 -0.03 3.10 0.22
C SER A 139 0.02 4.59 -0.13
N LEU A 140 -0.92 5.38 0.41
CA LEU A 140 -0.97 6.83 0.20
C LEU A 140 0.22 7.53 0.87
N ALA A 141 0.56 7.14 2.10
CA ALA A 141 1.74 7.62 2.81
C ALA A 141 3.04 7.30 2.04
N GLU A 142 3.18 6.07 1.53
CA GLU A 142 4.34 5.70 0.71
C GLU A 142 4.45 6.53 -0.57
N LYS A 143 3.32 6.75 -1.26
CA LYS A 143 3.29 7.59 -2.47
C LYS A 143 3.67 9.03 -2.14
N ALA A 144 3.20 9.57 -1.02
CA ALA A 144 3.55 10.91 -0.55
C ALA A 144 5.05 11.02 -0.25
N GLU A 145 5.63 10.04 0.45
CA GLU A 145 7.08 10.00 0.73
C GLU A 145 7.90 9.86 -0.57
N LYS A 146 7.48 9.01 -1.50
CA LYS A 146 8.12 8.90 -2.83
C LYS A 146 8.05 10.22 -3.60
N ALA A 147 6.91 10.92 -3.56
CA ALA A 147 6.75 12.23 -4.20
C ALA A 147 7.64 13.31 -3.56
N LYS A 148 7.72 13.37 -2.22
CA LYS A 148 8.63 14.27 -1.49
C LYS A 148 10.10 13.98 -1.83
N ALA A 149 10.49 12.70 -1.85
CA ALA A 149 11.83 12.28 -2.23
C ALA A 149 12.17 12.66 -3.67
N MET A 150 11.22 12.49 -4.60
CA MET A 150 11.37 12.91 -5.99
C MET A 150 11.51 14.42 -6.11
N LYS A 151 10.70 15.21 -5.40
CA LYS A 151 10.80 16.68 -5.36
C LYS A 151 12.17 17.13 -4.82
N LYS A 152 12.67 16.51 -3.75
CA LYS A 152 14.01 16.78 -3.22
C LYS A 152 15.12 16.47 -4.23
N MET A 153 14.95 15.42 -5.03
CA MET A 153 15.92 15.05 -6.07
C MET A 153 15.92 15.98 -7.28
N LEU A 154 14.80 16.65 -7.60
CA LEU A 154 14.73 17.59 -8.71
C LEU A 154 15.61 18.83 -8.49
N GLY A 155 15.76 19.29 -7.25
CA GLY A 155 16.65 20.40 -6.89
C GLY A 155 18.14 20.04 -6.78
N MET A 156 18.51 18.77 -6.94
CA MET A 156 19.89 18.31 -6.75
C MET A 156 20.71 18.28 -8.06
N THR A 157 21.98 18.64 -7.94
CA THR A 157 22.97 18.45 -9.02
C THR A 157 23.11 16.97 -9.37
N GLY A 158 23.57 16.65 -10.59
CA GLY A 158 23.75 15.26 -11.03
C GLY A 158 24.68 14.44 -10.12
N HIS A 159 25.73 15.07 -9.58
CA HIS A 159 26.64 14.44 -8.63
C HIS A 159 25.95 14.11 -7.30
N GLN A 160 25.21 15.07 -6.72
CA GLN A 160 24.45 14.85 -5.47
C GLN A 160 23.41 13.74 -5.63
N ARG A 161 22.70 13.69 -6.77
CA ARG A 161 21.76 12.59 -7.08
C ARG A 161 22.45 11.23 -7.13
N GLN A 162 23.63 11.14 -7.74
CA GLN A 162 24.39 9.90 -7.81
C GLN A 162 24.86 9.45 -6.43
N THR A 163 25.36 10.36 -5.60
CA THR A 163 25.78 10.08 -4.21
C THR A 163 24.60 9.63 -3.35
N MET A 164 23.43 10.27 -3.47
CA MET A 164 22.23 9.86 -2.75
C MET A 164 21.74 8.47 -3.18
N ARG A 165 21.75 8.14 -4.48
CA ARG A 165 21.41 6.80 -4.96
C ARG A 165 22.34 5.73 -4.41
N ALA A 166 23.66 5.96 -4.47
CA ALA A 166 24.62 5.02 -3.91
C ALA A 166 24.41 4.76 -2.41
N ARG A 167 24.02 5.80 -1.65
CA ARG A 167 23.65 5.65 -0.23
C ARG A 167 22.37 4.83 -0.05
N LEU A 168 21.32 5.11 -0.81
CA LEU A 168 20.07 4.34 -0.74
C LEU A 168 20.27 2.87 -1.10
N ASP A 169 21.00 2.58 -2.20
CA ASP A 169 21.33 1.23 -2.63
C ASP A 169 22.12 0.48 -1.53
N SER A 170 23.04 1.17 -0.85
CA SER A 170 23.80 0.58 0.27
C SER A 170 22.92 0.24 1.48
N ILE A 171 21.94 1.09 1.80
CA ILE A 171 20.98 0.86 2.90
C ILE A 171 20.06 -0.31 2.55
N GLU A 172 19.58 -0.37 1.31
CA GLU A 172 18.73 -1.46 0.84
C GLU A 172 19.48 -2.80 0.84
N TYR A 173 20.73 -2.81 0.41
CA TYR A 173 21.60 -3.97 0.49
C TYR A 173 21.80 -4.45 1.95
N GLN A 174 22.05 -3.54 2.89
CA GLN A 174 22.18 -3.89 4.31
C GLN A 174 20.87 -4.46 4.88
N LYS A 175 19.71 -3.90 4.52
CA LYS A 175 18.41 -4.44 4.93
C LYS A 175 18.21 -5.87 4.40
N ARG A 176 18.55 -6.10 3.13
CA ARG A 176 18.45 -7.42 2.50
C ARG A 176 19.36 -8.46 3.18
N GLN A 177 20.61 -8.10 3.46
CA GLN A 177 21.50 -8.99 4.21
C GLN A 177 20.96 -9.31 5.61
N LYS A 178 20.42 -8.30 6.33
CA LYS A 178 19.81 -8.53 7.64
C LYS A 178 18.60 -9.46 7.57
N SER A 179 17.76 -9.33 6.54
CA SER A 179 16.62 -10.24 6.36
C SER A 179 17.05 -11.66 5.99
N GLU A 180 18.09 -11.82 5.16
CA GLU A 180 18.64 -13.13 4.79
C GLU A 180 19.24 -13.84 6.02
N VAL A 181 20.02 -13.12 6.83
CA VAL A 181 20.55 -13.66 8.11
C VAL A 181 19.44 -13.98 9.11
N ALA A 182 18.37 -13.17 9.17
CA ALA A 182 17.23 -13.44 10.03
C ALA A 182 16.48 -14.71 9.59
N SER A 183 16.25 -14.90 8.29
CA SER A 183 15.62 -16.11 7.76
C SER A 183 16.48 -17.36 7.97
N GLU A 184 17.80 -17.27 7.74
CA GLU A 184 18.72 -18.40 7.98
C GLU A 184 18.75 -18.78 9.46
N LYS A 185 18.73 -17.81 10.38
CA LYS A 185 18.65 -18.08 11.82
C LYS A 185 17.35 -18.76 12.22
N THR A 186 16.22 -18.37 11.63
CA THR A 186 14.94 -19.03 11.90
C THR A 186 14.89 -20.46 11.37
N GLU A 187 15.51 -20.75 10.22
CA GLU A 187 15.63 -22.12 9.69
C GLU A 187 16.53 -22.99 10.57
N ILE A 188 17.67 -22.46 11.02
CA ILE A 188 18.58 -23.20 11.93
C ILE A 188 17.92 -23.49 13.29
N TRP A 189 17.06 -22.59 13.78
CA TRP A 189 16.30 -22.81 15.02
C TRP A 189 15.13 -23.80 14.84
N SER A 190 14.45 -23.79 13.69
CA SER A 190 13.40 -24.78 13.41
C SER A 190 13.96 -26.19 13.27
N ASP A 191 15.13 -26.36 12.65
CA ASP A 191 15.75 -27.67 12.45
C ASP A 191 16.28 -28.28 13.75
N LYS A 192 16.81 -27.47 14.67
CA LYS A 192 17.24 -27.95 15.99
C LYS A 192 16.08 -28.40 16.89
N HIS A 193 14.92 -27.76 16.79
CA HIS A 193 13.75 -28.16 17.58
C HIS A 193 13.06 -29.42 17.06
N THR A 194 13.24 -29.79 15.79
CA THR A 194 12.73 -31.08 15.27
C THR A 194 13.58 -32.28 15.68
N ASP A 195 14.89 -32.09 15.87
CA ASP A 195 15.79 -33.18 16.27
C ASP A 195 15.71 -33.51 17.78
N ASP A 196 15.42 -32.52 18.63
CA ASP A 196 15.26 -32.75 20.08
C ASP A 196 13.93 -33.43 20.46
N ILE A 197 12.91 -33.39 19.60
CA ILE A 197 11.61 -34.06 19.84
C ILE A 197 11.66 -35.55 19.47
N VAL A 198 12.61 -35.99 18.63
CA VAL A 198 12.74 -37.41 18.21
C VAL A 198 13.65 -38.22 19.16
N SER A 199 14.38 -37.57 20.08
CA SER A 199 15.35 -38.22 20.97
C SER A 199 14.90 -38.35 22.45
N GLN A 200 13.58 -38.28 22.72
CA GLN A 200 13.03 -38.63 24.04
C GLN A 200 11.80 -39.54 23.91
N GLN A 201 12.04 -40.81 23.54
CA GLN A 201 11.14 -41.88 23.95
C GLN A 201 11.48 -42.28 25.39
N PRO A 202 10.58 -42.11 26.38
CA PRO A 202 10.74 -42.76 27.67
C PRO A 202 10.40 -44.24 27.52
N LYS A 203 11.37 -45.09 27.85
CA LYS A 203 11.18 -46.52 28.12
C LYS A 203 10.13 -46.68 29.22
N SER A 204 9.14 -47.52 28.91
CA SER A 204 8.23 -48.23 29.81
C SER A 204 8.67 -48.33 31.27
N GLN A 205 7.93 -47.69 32.17
CA GLN A 205 7.71 -48.18 33.53
C GLN A 205 6.23 -48.08 33.88
N GLU A 206 5.63 -49.23 34.13
CA GLU A 206 4.36 -49.41 34.82
C GLU A 206 4.41 -48.72 36.20
N LEU A 207 3.38 -47.95 36.54
CA LEU A 207 2.96 -47.75 37.93
C LEU A 207 1.52 -47.21 37.99
N VAL A 208 0.62 -48.13 38.31
CA VAL A 208 -0.53 -48.02 39.24
C VAL A 208 -1.51 -46.85 39.06
N LEU A 209 -2.70 -47.22 38.58
CA LEU A 209 -3.98 -46.51 38.70
C LEU A 209 -4.36 -46.21 40.15
N LEU A 210 -4.71 -44.95 40.45
CA LEU A 210 -5.74 -44.60 41.42
C LEU A 210 -6.57 -43.39 40.90
N PRO A 211 -7.92 -43.49 40.87
CA PRO A 211 -8.83 -42.41 40.51
C PRO A 211 -9.27 -41.64 41.76
N ILE A 212 -9.52 -40.32 41.70
CA ILE A 212 -10.42 -39.59 42.64
C ILE A 212 -10.61 -38.13 42.17
N LEU A 213 -11.89 -37.74 42.08
CA LEU A 213 -12.48 -36.39 42.06
C LEU A 213 -12.65 -35.64 40.72
N THR A 214 -13.64 -36.09 39.96
CA THR A 214 -14.68 -35.22 39.39
C THR A 214 -15.81 -35.04 40.42
N ALA A 215 -16.06 -33.81 40.89
CA ALA A 215 -17.35 -33.43 41.50
C ALA A 215 -17.52 -31.90 41.58
N THR A 216 -18.45 -31.39 40.74
CA THR A 216 -19.47 -30.36 41.04
C THR A 216 -19.08 -29.01 41.65
N ALA A 217 -19.37 -27.94 40.91
CA ALA A 217 -19.85 -26.66 41.47
C ALA A 217 -20.83 -25.98 40.49
N GLU A 218 -22.04 -26.56 40.40
CA GLU A 218 -23.25 -25.74 40.24
C GLU A 218 -23.62 -25.20 41.62
N THR A 219 -23.92 -23.91 41.72
CA THR A 219 -24.74 -23.20 42.72
C THR A 219 -24.34 -21.72 42.65
N ALA A 220 -25.19 -20.73 42.86
CA ALA A 220 -26.63 -20.63 42.88
C ALA A 220 -26.90 -19.12 42.86
N LEU A 221 -27.86 -18.71 42.05
CA LEU A 221 -28.47 -17.39 42.14
C LEU A 221 -29.26 -17.34 43.47
N VAL A 222 -28.88 -16.47 44.41
CA VAL A 222 -29.75 -16.10 45.54
C VAL A 222 -29.78 -14.59 45.65
N ARG A 223 -31.00 -14.06 45.59
CA ARG A 223 -31.36 -12.65 45.76
C ARG A 223 -31.80 -12.45 47.22
N ALA A 224 -31.18 -11.51 47.92
CA ALA A 224 -31.70 -10.94 49.16
C ALA A 224 -31.22 -9.48 49.33
N ASP A 225 -32.19 -8.57 49.22
CA ASP A 225 -32.39 -7.33 49.97
C ASP A 225 -31.28 -6.26 50.06
N ASP A 226 -31.48 -5.22 49.23
CA ASP A 226 -31.20 -3.79 49.47
C ASP A 226 -29.88 -3.40 50.15
N LYS A 227 -28.79 -3.44 49.38
CA LYS A 227 -27.71 -2.42 49.31
C LYS A 227 -26.65 -2.85 48.28
N TRP A 228 -26.38 -1.99 47.29
CA TRP A 228 -25.19 -2.11 46.46
C TRP A 228 -23.98 -1.68 47.28
N LEU A 229 -23.17 -2.65 47.74
CA LEU A 229 -21.85 -2.40 48.29
C LEU A 229 -20.83 -2.42 47.16
N VAL A 230 -20.29 -1.24 46.85
CA VAL A 230 -19.06 -1.07 46.07
C VAL A 230 -17.89 -1.28 47.03
N MET A 231 -17.18 -2.39 46.88
CA MET A 231 -15.78 -2.63 47.28
C MET A 231 -15.28 -3.66 46.26
N GLY A 232 -14.27 -3.41 45.43
CA GLY A 232 -12.89 -3.20 45.87
C GLY A 232 -12.19 -4.55 45.90
N GLU A 233 -11.11 -4.68 45.12
CA GLU A 233 -10.10 -5.76 45.15
C GLU A 233 -10.37 -7.06 44.35
N ILE A 234 -9.89 -7.08 43.10
CA ILE A 234 -9.33 -8.30 42.47
C ILE A 234 -8.02 -7.94 41.75
N VAL A 235 -6.92 -7.97 42.50
CA VAL A 235 -5.56 -8.37 42.08
C VAL A 235 -5.00 -9.05 43.33
N PRO A 236 -4.65 -10.36 43.31
CA PRO A 236 -3.49 -10.82 42.55
C PRO A 236 -3.65 -12.20 41.90
N ALA A 237 -3.53 -12.24 40.58
CA ALA A 237 -3.14 -13.44 39.82
C ALA A 237 -1.86 -13.19 39.01
N ILE A 238 -0.92 -12.42 39.58
CA ILE A 238 0.47 -12.28 39.09
C ILE A 238 1.41 -12.51 40.28
N ALA A 239 1.22 -13.62 40.98
CA ALA A 239 2.10 -14.05 42.05
C ALA A 239 2.53 -15.50 41.82
N ALA A 240 3.17 -15.74 40.66
CA ALA A 240 3.99 -16.93 40.39
C ALA A 240 4.79 -16.77 39.07
N VAL A 241 5.35 -15.60 38.79
CA VAL A 241 6.38 -15.48 37.75
C VAL A 241 7.68 -15.20 38.46
N ALA A 242 8.61 -16.15 38.40
CA ALA A 242 9.93 -15.98 38.97
C ALA A 242 10.64 -14.81 38.25
N PRO A 243 11.47 -14.01 38.94
CA PRO A 243 12.21 -12.91 38.32
C PRO A 243 13.06 -13.34 37.12
N GLU A 244 13.47 -14.62 37.12
CA GLU A 244 14.25 -15.29 36.10
C GLU A 244 13.49 -15.45 34.77
N ASP A 245 12.16 -15.64 34.83
CA ASP A 245 11.30 -15.81 33.64
C ASP A 245 10.97 -14.47 32.96
N LEU A 246 10.97 -13.36 33.71
CA LEU A 246 10.82 -12.01 33.14
C LEU A 246 12.06 -11.57 32.36
N GLN A 247 13.23 -12.08 32.72
CA GLN A 247 14.49 -11.76 32.06
C GLN A 247 14.58 -12.40 30.66
N SER A 248 14.05 -13.61 30.49
CA SER A 248 13.94 -14.31 29.20
C SER A 248 12.94 -13.65 28.23
N ILE A 249 11.87 -13.03 28.75
CA ILE A 249 10.84 -12.36 27.93
C ILE A 249 11.35 -10.99 27.40
N LEU A 250 12.26 -10.34 28.12
CA LEU A 250 12.79 -9.02 27.77
C LEU A 250 14.12 -9.07 26.98
N GLU A 251 14.71 -10.25 26.79
CA GLU A 251 15.97 -10.46 26.07
C GLU A 251 16.00 -10.12 24.56
N PRO A 252 14.89 -10.03 23.78
CA PRO A 252 14.98 -9.62 22.38
C PRO A 252 14.89 -8.09 22.17
N MET A 253 14.96 -7.25 23.22
CA MET A 253 14.99 -5.79 23.11
C MET A 253 16.41 -5.19 23.16
N TRP A 254 17.28 -5.63 22.26
CA TRP A 254 18.58 -5.06 21.93
C TRP A 254 18.63 -3.55 21.60
N LEU A 255 17.47 -2.86 21.50
CA LEU A 255 17.42 -1.41 21.25
C LEU A 255 17.61 -0.57 22.52
N HIS A 256 17.60 -1.17 23.71
CA HIS A 256 17.78 -0.45 24.98
C HIS A 256 19.26 -0.26 25.36
N ASP A 257 20.15 -1.18 24.95
CA ASP A 257 21.56 -1.13 25.34
C ASP A 257 22.40 -0.18 24.45
N GLU A 258 22.04 0.04 23.18
CA GLU A 258 22.76 1.00 22.32
C GLU A 258 22.33 2.46 22.55
N LEU A 259 21.11 2.69 23.05
CA LEU A 259 20.60 4.03 23.34
C LEU A 259 20.95 4.54 24.74
N PHE A 260 21.31 3.64 25.66
CA PHE A 260 21.64 3.96 27.06
C PHE A 260 22.98 3.38 27.55
N ALA A 261 23.88 2.98 26.65
CA ALA A 261 25.27 2.66 26.98
C ALA A 261 26.02 3.93 27.43
N GLY A 262 25.80 4.31 28.68
CA GLY A 262 26.42 5.47 29.26
C GLY A 262 25.92 5.82 30.65
N THR A 263 25.72 4.85 31.55
CA THR A 263 25.95 5.02 32.99
C THR A 263 25.63 3.74 33.76
N THR A 264 26.62 2.88 33.99
CA THR A 264 26.76 2.22 35.30
C THR A 264 28.22 2.02 35.65
N ASN A 265 28.61 2.70 36.74
CA ASN A 265 29.64 2.34 37.71
C ASN A 265 31.11 2.46 37.28
N ASN A 266 31.66 3.65 37.48
CA ASN A 266 32.88 3.73 38.29
C ASN A 266 32.73 4.79 39.38
N LYS A 267 33.07 4.38 40.60
CA LYS A 267 33.04 5.20 41.80
C LYS A 267 34.11 6.29 41.70
N ASP A 268 33.76 7.43 42.28
CA ASP A 268 34.62 8.46 42.88
C ASP A 268 34.75 9.81 42.14
N SER A 269 34.18 10.81 42.83
CA SER A 269 34.60 12.20 42.94
C SER A 269 34.04 13.27 41.97
N LYS A 270 33.23 14.13 42.60
CA LYS A 270 33.08 15.59 42.42
C LYS A 270 32.43 16.13 41.13
N GLY A 271 31.29 16.78 41.33
CA GLY A 271 30.83 17.91 40.50
C GLY A 271 29.38 17.78 40.05
N VAL A 272 28.48 18.48 40.74
CA VAL A 272 27.22 18.98 40.14
C VAL A 272 27.62 20.31 39.45
N PRO A 273 27.14 20.62 38.22
CA PRO A 273 25.89 21.36 38.16
C PRO A 273 24.92 21.01 37.01
N ASP A 274 23.66 21.26 37.34
CA ASP A 274 22.53 21.60 36.48
C ASP A 274 22.91 22.26 35.15
N ASP A 275 22.31 21.81 34.03
CA ASP A 275 21.83 22.73 32.98
C ASP A 275 20.98 22.04 31.89
N TRP A 276 19.78 21.58 32.25
CA TRP A 276 18.75 21.23 31.26
C TRP A 276 18.04 22.46 30.67
N ASN A 277 18.14 23.63 31.31
CA ASN A 277 17.54 24.88 30.83
C ASN A 277 18.32 25.54 29.68
N THR A 278 19.58 25.14 29.44
CA THR A 278 20.45 25.74 28.41
C THR A 278 20.27 25.06 27.04
N ILE A 279 19.82 23.81 27.03
CA ILE A 279 19.49 23.07 25.81
C ILE A 279 18.12 23.50 25.25
N LEU A 280 17.17 23.86 26.10
CA LEU A 280 15.85 24.34 25.63
C LEU A 280 15.91 25.77 25.09
N LYS A 281 16.83 26.62 25.57
CA LYS A 281 17.05 27.97 25.02
C LYS A 281 17.75 28.00 23.67
N THR A 282 18.50 26.96 23.29
CA THR A 282 19.24 26.93 22.02
C THR A 282 18.41 26.47 20.83
N VAL A 283 17.21 25.93 21.05
CA VAL A 283 16.28 25.53 19.98
C VAL A 283 15.41 26.72 19.52
N GLU A 284 15.32 27.79 20.30
CA GLU A 284 14.49 28.96 20.01
C GLU A 284 15.18 30.03 19.11
N GLU A 285 16.48 29.86 18.77
CA GLU A 285 17.26 30.82 17.97
C GLU A 285 17.64 30.32 16.55
N LEU A 286 17.00 29.28 16.03
CA LEU A 286 17.12 28.93 14.61
C LEU A 286 16.09 29.71 13.79
N GLU A 287 16.37 31.00 13.56
CA GLU A 287 15.67 31.85 12.59
C GLU A 287 15.78 31.21 11.19
N LEU A 288 14.73 30.52 10.78
CA LEU A 288 14.53 30.17 9.37
C LEU A 288 14.17 31.45 8.63
N PRO A 289 14.86 31.80 7.52
CA PRO A 289 14.54 33.01 6.78
C PRO A 289 13.11 32.91 6.23
N GLU A 290 12.25 33.85 6.62
CA GLU A 290 10.90 33.95 6.10
C GLU A 290 10.96 34.16 4.57
N PRO A 291 10.23 33.37 3.77
CA PRO A 291 10.21 33.54 2.33
C PRO A 291 9.56 34.90 2.00
N THR A 292 10.35 35.83 1.51
CA THR A 292 9.87 37.13 1.04
C THR A 292 9.07 36.98 -0.25
N THR A 293 8.05 37.82 -0.42
CA THR A 293 7.14 37.84 -1.57
C THR A 293 7.84 37.96 -2.93
N LEU A 294 9.07 38.51 -2.95
CA LEU A 294 9.92 38.58 -4.15
C LEU A 294 10.38 37.20 -4.63
N TRP A 295 10.74 36.30 -3.71
CA TRP A 295 11.17 34.95 -4.08
C TRP A 295 10.04 34.13 -4.73
N LEU A 296 8.81 34.32 -4.25
CA LEU A 296 7.65 33.65 -4.82
C LEU A 296 7.30 34.18 -6.22
N HIS A 297 7.54 35.47 -6.47
CA HIS A 297 7.26 36.11 -7.75
C HIS A 297 8.23 35.65 -8.85
N ASP A 298 9.53 35.52 -8.52
CA ASP A 298 10.57 35.09 -9.47
C ASP A 298 10.42 33.63 -9.92
N GLU A 299 9.85 32.76 -9.08
CA GLU A 299 9.52 31.38 -9.44
C GLU A 299 8.24 31.27 -10.29
N LEU A 300 7.25 32.14 -10.05
CA LEU A 300 5.98 32.09 -10.76
C LEU A 300 6.04 32.76 -12.15
N PHE A 301 6.95 33.71 -12.35
CA PHE A 301 7.08 34.47 -13.60
C PHE A 301 8.54 34.60 -14.04
N PRO A 302 9.20 33.52 -14.48
CA PRO A 302 10.55 33.63 -15.02
C PRO A 302 10.55 34.49 -16.28
N GLU A 303 11.33 35.57 -16.28
CA GLU A 303 11.48 36.40 -17.48
C GLU A 303 12.06 35.57 -18.64
N PRO A 304 11.50 35.68 -19.86
CA PRO A 304 12.01 34.95 -21.00
C PRO A 304 13.41 35.44 -21.37
N ASP A 305 14.35 34.50 -21.39
CA ASP A 305 15.77 34.73 -21.70
C ASP A 305 15.93 35.36 -23.11
N PRO A 306 16.45 36.60 -23.23
CA PRO A 306 16.57 37.30 -24.51
C PRO A 306 17.57 36.64 -25.47
N SER A 307 18.26 35.58 -25.04
CA SER A 307 19.20 34.82 -25.85
C SER A 307 18.56 33.72 -26.72
N ILE A 308 17.24 33.46 -26.58
CA ILE A 308 16.50 32.51 -27.42
C ILE A 308 15.69 33.25 -28.50
N MET A 309 16.41 33.93 -29.40
CA MET A 309 15.86 34.31 -30.71
C MET A 309 15.94 33.08 -31.63
N ILE A 310 14.80 32.43 -31.85
CA ILE A 310 14.65 31.35 -32.84
C ILE A 310 14.89 31.96 -34.24
N PRO A 311 15.87 31.50 -35.03
CA PRO A 311 15.94 31.91 -36.43
C PRO A 311 14.81 31.22 -37.18
N ALA A 312 13.98 32.03 -37.84
CA ALA A 312 12.92 31.58 -38.72
C ALA A 312 13.45 30.65 -39.82
N LEU A 313 12.63 29.65 -40.16
CA LEU A 313 12.80 28.79 -41.33
C LEU A 313 13.00 29.65 -42.59
N GLY A 314 14.06 29.35 -43.36
CA GLY A 314 14.31 29.96 -44.65
C GLY A 314 15.21 29.10 -45.54
N SER A 315 14.57 28.42 -46.49
CA SER A 315 15.04 28.09 -47.85
C SER A 315 16.38 27.38 -48.05
N ASP A 316 16.25 26.17 -48.60
CA ASP A 316 17.19 25.53 -49.52
C ASP A 316 17.74 26.51 -50.56
N SER A 317 19.05 26.52 -50.78
CA SER A 317 19.62 26.77 -52.11
C SER A 317 21.06 26.26 -52.25
N LEU A 318 21.24 25.72 -53.45
CA LEU A 318 22.35 25.04 -54.08
C LEU A 318 23.66 25.85 -54.20
N ALA A 319 24.74 25.08 -54.34
CA ALA A 319 25.88 25.30 -55.23
C ALA A 319 26.98 26.31 -54.83
N THR A 320 28.24 25.84 -54.84
CA THR A 320 29.17 25.95 -55.99
C THR A 320 30.62 25.84 -55.49
N ALA A 321 31.41 25.06 -56.22
CA ALA A 321 32.82 24.84 -55.98
C ALA A 321 33.72 25.98 -56.49
N ALA A 322 34.98 25.91 -56.06
CA ALA A 322 36.22 26.42 -56.69
C ALA A 322 36.80 27.76 -56.14
N PRO A 323 38.08 28.09 -56.45
CA PRO A 323 39.26 27.79 -55.62
C PRO A 323 40.12 29.07 -55.40
N ILE A 324 41.45 28.93 -55.23
CA ILE A 324 42.53 29.96 -55.19
C ILE A 324 43.06 30.22 -53.76
N ALA A 325 44.34 30.44 -53.46
CA ALA A 325 45.68 29.96 -53.86
C ALA A 325 46.69 30.85 -53.08
N MET A 326 47.90 30.33 -52.86
CA MET A 326 49.19 31.04 -52.61
C MET A 326 49.38 31.69 -51.23
N GLU A 327 50.29 31.15 -50.39
CA GLU A 327 51.71 31.54 -50.20
C GLU A 327 51.83 32.88 -49.44
N ASP A 328 52.60 33.07 -48.35
CA ASP A 328 53.94 32.58 -48.06
C ASP A 328 54.35 32.86 -46.57
N PRO A 329 55.61 32.79 -46.11
CA PRO A 329 56.10 31.92 -45.03
C PRO A 329 56.28 32.63 -43.67
N VAL A 330 56.63 31.88 -42.60
CA VAL A 330 57.61 32.28 -41.54
C VAL A 330 57.63 31.27 -40.37
N ALA A 331 58.86 31.07 -39.88
CA ALA A 331 59.26 30.55 -38.56
C ALA A 331 59.17 29.04 -38.29
N ILE A 332 60.29 28.39 -38.60
CA ILE A 332 60.84 27.26 -37.83
C ILE A 332 61.03 27.74 -36.39
N THR A 333 60.18 27.32 -35.46
CA THR A 333 60.55 27.10 -34.05
C THR A 333 59.61 26.07 -33.42
N ASP A 334 60.21 25.16 -32.67
CA ASP A 334 59.64 24.22 -31.72
C ASP A 334 58.81 23.04 -32.26
N ALA A 335 59.53 21.93 -32.45
CA ALA A 335 58.96 20.60 -32.51
C ALA A 335 58.02 20.37 -31.30
N PRO A 336 56.71 20.15 -31.51
CA PRO A 336 55.84 19.79 -30.41
C PRO A 336 56.32 18.45 -29.87
N SER A 337 56.74 18.44 -28.60
CA SER A 337 57.11 17.24 -27.88
C SER A 337 56.08 16.15 -28.18
N ARG A 338 56.56 14.99 -28.65
CA ARG A 338 55.79 13.80 -29.09
C ARG A 338 54.65 13.39 -28.14
N THR A 339 54.71 13.83 -26.88
CA THR A 339 53.71 13.64 -25.82
C THR A 339 52.43 14.47 -25.94
N GLN A 340 52.44 15.64 -26.62
CA GLN A 340 51.24 16.49 -26.76
C GLN A 340 50.29 16.02 -27.87
N ILE A 341 50.82 15.41 -28.93
CA ILE A 341 50.03 14.85 -30.05
C ILE A 341 49.14 13.70 -29.53
N HIS A 342 49.70 12.82 -28.70
CA HIS A 342 48.96 11.69 -28.10
C HIS A 342 47.79 12.11 -27.19
N ARG A 343 47.83 13.30 -26.56
CA ARG A 343 46.73 13.78 -25.70
C ARG A 343 45.52 14.25 -26.51
N LYS A 344 45.73 14.88 -27.67
CA LYS A 344 44.63 15.31 -28.56
C LYS A 344 43.95 14.08 -29.17
N ASP A 345 44.74 13.09 -29.60
CA ASP A 345 44.22 11.84 -30.17
C ASP A 345 43.42 11.02 -29.15
N ALA A 346 43.89 10.93 -27.90
CA ALA A 346 43.15 10.29 -26.82
C ALA A 346 41.79 10.97 -26.53
N LYS A 347 41.72 12.31 -26.62
CA LYS A 347 40.47 13.06 -26.41
C LYS A 347 39.47 12.83 -27.55
N VAL A 348 39.96 12.77 -28.79
CA VAL A 348 39.14 12.46 -29.98
C VAL A 348 38.64 11.00 -29.91
N ALA A 349 39.51 10.05 -29.60
CA ALA A 349 39.13 8.64 -29.44
C ALA A 349 38.09 8.44 -28.33
N LYS A 350 38.21 9.15 -27.20
CA LYS A 350 37.22 9.11 -26.11
C LYS A 350 35.86 9.67 -26.55
N LYS A 351 35.84 10.77 -27.31
CA LYS A 351 34.61 11.33 -27.89
C LYS A 351 33.96 10.36 -28.88
N GLN A 352 34.74 9.73 -29.75
CA GLN A 352 34.24 8.73 -30.71
C GLN A 352 33.64 7.51 -30.00
N ARG A 353 34.33 6.96 -28.98
CA ARG A 353 33.79 5.84 -28.17
C ARG A 353 32.48 6.22 -27.46
N ALA A 354 32.40 7.44 -26.92
CA ALA A 354 31.17 7.92 -26.29
C ALA A 354 30.02 8.09 -27.31
N ALA A 355 30.31 8.57 -28.52
CA ALA A 355 29.34 8.68 -29.60
C ALA A 355 28.82 7.31 -30.05
N VAL A 356 29.73 6.34 -30.26
CA VAL A 356 29.38 4.96 -30.61
C VAL A 356 28.54 4.30 -29.51
N SER A 357 28.92 4.47 -28.24
CA SER A 357 28.15 3.95 -27.10
C SER A 357 26.73 4.52 -27.03
N ARG A 358 26.57 5.83 -27.29
CA ARG A 358 25.24 6.47 -27.35
C ARG A 358 24.41 5.97 -28.54
N ALA A 359 25.03 5.78 -29.71
CA ALA A 359 24.36 5.23 -30.88
C ALA A 359 23.87 3.80 -30.60
N LEU A 360 24.72 2.95 -30.02
CA LEU A 360 24.38 1.56 -29.67
C LEU A 360 23.28 1.48 -28.59
N LYS A 361 23.21 2.47 -27.68
CA LYS A 361 22.11 2.57 -26.72
C LYS A 361 20.79 2.97 -27.38
N ARG A 362 20.81 3.82 -28.41
CA ARG A 362 19.61 4.19 -29.19
C ARG A 362 19.09 3.00 -29.98
N THR A 363 19.96 2.27 -30.69
CA THR A 363 19.54 1.08 -31.45
C THR A 363 18.94 0.01 -30.54
N ARG A 364 19.54 -0.25 -29.36
CA ARG A 364 18.96 -1.19 -28.38
C ARG A 364 17.60 -0.76 -27.82
N LEU A 365 17.32 0.55 -27.75
CA LEU A 365 16.01 1.05 -27.33
C LEU A 365 14.99 0.90 -28.45
N GLU A 366 15.37 1.19 -29.70
CA GLU A 366 14.54 0.98 -30.88
C GLU A 366 14.19 -0.52 -31.04
N ASP A 367 15.16 -1.43 -30.88
CA ASP A 367 14.92 -2.87 -30.90
C ASP A 367 13.93 -3.31 -29.81
N ARG A 368 14.04 -2.75 -28.61
CA ARG A 368 13.11 -3.04 -27.51
C ARG A 368 11.70 -2.51 -27.76
N LEU A 369 11.58 -1.32 -28.36
CA LEU A 369 10.29 -0.75 -28.74
C LEU A 369 9.63 -1.59 -29.84
N SER A 370 10.40 -1.98 -30.86
CA SER A 370 9.94 -2.88 -31.92
C SER A 370 9.46 -4.23 -31.36
N GLN A 371 10.23 -4.85 -30.46
CA GLN A 371 9.81 -6.08 -29.78
C GLN A 371 8.52 -5.90 -28.95
N ALA A 372 8.37 -4.76 -28.26
CA ALA A 372 7.16 -4.47 -27.49
C ALA A 372 5.94 -4.28 -28.41
N GLU A 373 6.11 -3.63 -29.57
CA GLU A 373 5.06 -3.48 -30.58
C GLU A 373 4.65 -4.83 -31.17
N GLU A 374 5.60 -5.70 -31.51
CA GLU A 374 5.34 -7.06 -31.98
C GLU A 374 4.58 -7.89 -30.93
N GLN A 375 4.97 -7.80 -29.66
CA GLN A 375 4.27 -8.47 -28.57
C GLN A 375 2.84 -7.96 -28.39
N MET A 376 2.63 -6.65 -28.49
CA MET A 376 1.29 -6.06 -28.45
C MET A 376 0.43 -6.50 -29.64
N ALA A 377 0.99 -6.53 -30.84
CA ALA A 377 0.31 -7.01 -32.04
C ALA A 377 -0.09 -8.49 -31.91
N LEU A 378 0.79 -9.33 -31.38
CA LEU A 378 0.52 -10.75 -31.12
C LEU A 378 -0.57 -10.92 -30.06
N ALA A 379 -0.52 -10.16 -28.97
CA ALA A 379 -1.56 -10.16 -27.93
C ALA A 379 -2.92 -9.75 -28.49
N HIS A 380 -2.97 -8.74 -29.36
CA HIS A 380 -4.20 -8.31 -30.02
C HIS A 380 -4.75 -9.36 -30.99
N SER A 381 -3.88 -10.02 -31.77
CA SER A 381 -4.24 -11.15 -32.63
C SER A 381 -4.86 -12.31 -31.83
N LEU A 382 -4.25 -12.69 -30.71
CA LEU A 382 -4.78 -13.74 -29.83
C LEU A 382 -6.14 -13.37 -29.23
N ARG A 383 -6.33 -12.12 -28.79
CA ARG A 383 -7.64 -11.63 -28.31
C ARG A 383 -8.70 -11.70 -29.40
N ARG A 384 -8.35 -11.31 -30.64
CA ARG A 384 -9.25 -11.42 -31.80
C ARG A 384 -9.62 -12.87 -32.09
N GLN A 385 -8.66 -13.80 -32.12
CA GLN A 385 -8.95 -15.23 -32.31
C GLN A 385 -9.86 -15.80 -31.21
N LYS A 386 -9.64 -15.44 -29.94
CA LYS A 386 -10.50 -15.87 -28.82
C LYS A 386 -11.95 -15.38 -28.98
N SER A 387 -12.13 -14.12 -29.40
CA SER A 387 -13.47 -13.55 -29.67
C SER A 387 -14.20 -14.27 -30.80
N LEU A 388 -13.50 -14.63 -31.89
CA LEU A 388 -14.06 -15.38 -33.02
C LEU A 388 -14.46 -16.80 -32.60
N LYS A 389 -13.63 -17.50 -31.84
CA LYS A 389 -13.96 -18.83 -31.29
C LYS A 389 -15.18 -18.79 -30.35
N LYS A 390 -15.37 -17.72 -29.58
CA LYS A 390 -16.56 -17.54 -28.72
C LYS A 390 -17.83 -17.32 -29.56
N ARG A 391 -17.74 -16.53 -30.63
CA ARG A 391 -18.86 -16.32 -31.58
C ARG A 391 -19.26 -17.60 -32.31
N THR A 392 -18.32 -18.42 -32.77
CA THR A 392 -18.64 -19.67 -33.48
C THR A 392 -19.29 -20.72 -32.55
N LYS A 393 -18.82 -20.85 -31.30
CA LYS A 393 -19.45 -21.72 -30.29
C LYS A 393 -20.89 -21.33 -29.98
N ASN A 394 -21.19 -20.03 -29.89
CA ASN A 394 -22.56 -19.57 -29.63
C ASN A 394 -23.48 -19.80 -30.84
N ARG A 395 -22.95 -19.73 -32.07
CA ARG A 395 -23.73 -19.94 -33.30
C ARG A 395 -24.07 -21.42 -33.54
N THR A 396 -23.18 -22.36 -33.20
CA THR A 396 -23.46 -23.81 -33.30
C THR A 396 -24.34 -24.33 -32.16
N GLY A 397 -24.35 -23.66 -31.00
CA GLY A 397 -25.28 -23.97 -29.92
C GLY A 397 -26.74 -23.67 -30.27
N LEU A 398 -26.98 -22.57 -30.99
CA LEU A 398 -28.33 -22.17 -31.42
C LEU A 398 -28.90 -23.03 -32.56
N SER A 399 -28.07 -23.61 -33.42
CA SER A 399 -28.54 -24.48 -34.51
C SER A 399 -28.88 -25.92 -34.09
N ARG A 400 -28.75 -26.25 -32.80
CA ARG A 400 -29.20 -27.54 -32.23
C ARG A 400 -30.56 -27.45 -31.53
N PHE A 401 -31.14 -26.25 -31.44
CA PHE A 401 -32.44 -25.99 -30.82
C PHE A 401 -33.49 -25.45 -31.79
N ALA A 402 -33.16 -25.37 -33.07
CA ALA A 402 -34.10 -25.22 -34.19
C ALA A 402 -34.04 -26.52 -35.00
#